data_AF-A0A5C1I784-F1
#
_entry.id   AF-A0A5C1I784-F1
#
_cell.length_a   1.000
_cell.length_b   1.000
_cell.length_c   1.000
_cell.angle_alpha   90.00
_cell.angle_beta   90.00
_cell.angle_gamma   90.00
#
_symmetry.space_group_name_H-M   'P 1'
#
loop_
_entity.id
_entity.type
_entity.pdbx_description
1 polymer ?
#
loop_
_entity_poly.entity_id
_entity_poly.type
_entity_poly.pdbx_seq_one_letter_code
_entity_poly.pdbx_strand_id
1 'polypeptide(L)'
;MSDIIQLLPDAVANQIAAGEVVQRPASAVKELVENAIDAGADKIQLIIKDAGKSLIQVIDNGCGMSLTDARMCFERHATSKIRKADDLFAIRTMGFRGEAMASIAAIAQVELKTRRHEDELGSCITIEGSEVISQEPCAANTGTSISVKNLFYNTPARRNFLKSNPVEMRHIIDEFQRVALAHPQIFFTLHHDSQEVYHLPGSTLKQRIVHLFGNNYNQRLVPVEEDTTIIKLRGFVGKPEFARKTRGEQFFFVNNRFIRDSYLNHAVTTAFEELLPDDCFPFYVLFIDIDPSKIDINVHPTKTEIKYQDEKAIYAIIRSAVKRSLGRYNITPSLDFDQENSIEHLITPKPLEEIIAPTISFNPNFNPFANKEEKPKQEHPFLRDSGGYKKDPIPQNWDTLYEISKKETLFQHEIHEEKTIAVDEQDVSKPSERQLFQIHNRFILSQIKSGFMLINQQAAHERILYERFLLQLQNHSGVSQQSLFPQSVTLNGADFELLKELLPDIRALGFDIREFGKNTVVVEGIPAELNNVGELELLEHLLEGFKNNLAILKLDKRDNLARSLARNGAIKTGTRLSLEEMNQLIDQLFACESPNQALNGKPVISTFTMNELIERFEK
;
A
#
# COMPACT_ATOMS: atom_id res chain seq x y z
N MET A 1 -44.73 32.11 27.99
CA MET A 1 -44.18 30.86 27.43
C MET A 1 -42.82 30.69 28.08
N SER A 2 -42.56 29.54 28.71
CA SER A 2 -41.23 29.26 29.27
C SER A 2 -40.21 29.26 28.14
N ASP A 3 -39.07 29.90 28.35
CA ASP A 3 -38.00 29.92 27.36
C ASP A 3 -37.59 28.49 26.99
N ILE A 4 -37.54 28.21 25.68
CA ILE A 4 -37.29 26.88 25.12
C ILE A 4 -35.79 26.55 25.13
N ILE A 5 -34.94 27.59 25.09
CA ILE A 5 -33.48 27.45 25.07
C ILE A 5 -32.98 27.44 26.51
N GLN A 6 -32.26 26.38 26.89
CA GLN A 6 -31.65 26.23 28.21
C GLN A 6 -30.15 26.00 28.09
N LEU A 7 -29.39 26.51 29.06
CA LEU A 7 -27.96 26.25 29.15
C LEU A 7 -27.73 24.78 29.51
N LEU A 8 -26.83 24.11 28.80
CA LEU A 8 -26.49 22.73 29.11
C LEU A 8 -25.71 22.67 30.43
N PRO A 9 -25.94 21.65 31.29
CA PRO A 9 -25.07 21.40 32.44
C PRO A 9 -23.62 21.20 32.00
N ASP A 10 -22.67 21.74 32.76
CA ASP A 10 -21.25 21.72 32.41
C ASP A 10 -20.72 20.30 32.16
N ALA A 11 -21.15 19.31 32.96
CA ALA A 11 -20.77 17.91 32.76
C ALA A 11 -21.21 17.36 31.38
N VAL A 12 -22.42 17.72 30.92
CA VAL A 12 -22.95 17.29 29.61
C VAL A 12 -22.22 18.03 28.49
N ALA A 13 -22.01 19.34 28.64
CA ALA A 13 -21.23 20.13 27.69
C ALA A 13 -19.80 19.60 27.55
N ASN A 14 -19.18 19.18 28.66
CA ASN A 14 -17.86 18.54 28.74
C ASN A 14 -17.84 17.23 27.96
N GLN A 15 -18.82 16.35 28.17
CA GLN A 15 -18.91 15.09 27.44
C GLN A 15 -19.12 15.27 25.93
N ILE A 16 -19.89 16.28 25.52
CA ILE A 16 -20.11 16.59 24.10
C ILE A 16 -18.78 17.02 23.45
N ALA A 17 -18.11 18.04 24.00
CA ALA A 17 -16.83 18.51 23.45
C ALA A 17 -15.74 17.43 23.51
N ALA A 18 -15.76 16.59 24.55
CA ALA A 18 -14.83 15.48 24.66
C ALA A 18 -14.96 14.49 23.48
N GLY A 19 -16.12 14.41 22.83
CA GLY A 19 -16.30 13.58 21.63
C GLY A 19 -15.64 14.13 20.39
N GLU A 20 -15.44 15.45 20.32
CA GLU A 20 -14.77 16.10 19.21
C GLU A 20 -13.24 15.98 19.36
N VAL A 21 -12.75 16.12 20.60
CA VAL A 21 -11.32 16.11 20.92
C VAL A 21 -10.77 14.69 21.10
N VAL A 22 -11.49 13.82 21.83
CA VAL A 22 -11.05 12.46 22.17
C VAL A 22 -12.03 11.45 21.60
N GLN A 23 -11.76 11.02 20.37
CA GLN A 23 -12.60 10.06 19.66
C GLN A 23 -12.26 8.60 20.00
N ARG A 24 -10.99 8.33 20.36
CA ARG A 24 -10.45 6.97 20.61
C ARG A 24 -9.20 7.03 21.50
N PRO A 25 -8.71 5.89 22.03
CA PRO A 25 -7.49 5.83 22.84
C PRO A 25 -6.29 6.56 22.23
N ALA A 26 -6.04 6.39 20.93
CA ALA A 26 -4.94 7.06 20.24
C ALA A 26 -4.99 8.60 20.31
N SER A 27 -6.19 9.20 20.33
CA SER A 27 -6.35 10.65 20.49
C SER A 27 -5.91 11.12 21.87
N ALA A 28 -6.23 10.36 22.92
CA ALA A 28 -5.77 10.65 24.27
C ALA A 28 -4.25 10.50 24.39
N VAL A 29 -3.69 9.44 23.80
CA VAL A 29 -2.23 9.24 23.73
C VAL A 29 -1.55 10.42 23.06
N LYS A 30 -2.04 10.85 21.90
CA LYS A 30 -1.52 12.01 21.16
C LYS A 30 -1.40 13.24 22.06
N GLU A 31 -2.51 13.65 22.66
CA GLU A 31 -2.57 14.88 23.46
C GLU A 31 -1.70 14.80 24.71
N LEU A 32 -1.65 13.64 25.38
CA LEU A 32 -0.82 13.45 26.57
C LEU A 32 0.68 13.47 26.25
N VAL A 33 1.10 12.80 25.18
CA VAL A 33 2.51 12.78 24.76
C VAL A 33 2.93 14.15 24.23
N GLU A 34 2.09 14.85 23.48
CA GLU A 34 2.35 16.24 23.05
C GLU A 34 2.48 17.19 24.24
N ASN A 35 1.67 17.01 25.31
CA ASN A 35 1.81 17.79 26.53
C ASN A 35 3.14 17.53 27.27
N ALA A 36 3.61 16.28 27.30
CA ALA A 36 4.92 15.94 27.86
C ALA A 36 6.06 16.62 27.09
N ILE A 37 5.96 16.67 25.75
CA ILE A 37 6.94 17.36 24.89
C ILE A 37 6.91 18.87 25.12
N ASP A 38 5.72 19.47 25.16
CA ASP A 38 5.56 20.91 25.43
C ASP A 38 6.07 21.28 26.85
N ALA A 39 6.08 20.33 27.80
CA ALA A 39 6.68 20.49 29.14
C ALA A 39 8.22 20.36 29.16
N GLY A 40 8.85 20.13 28.00
CA GLY A 40 10.30 20.03 27.85
C GLY A 40 10.90 18.69 28.28
N ALA A 41 10.11 17.60 28.29
CA ALA A 41 10.61 16.28 28.68
C ALA A 41 11.65 15.73 27.69
N ASP A 42 12.75 15.18 28.21
CA ASP A 42 13.75 14.42 27.46
C ASP A 42 13.54 12.90 27.56
N LYS A 43 12.69 12.45 28.49
CA LYS A 43 12.28 11.04 28.65
C LYS A 43 10.77 10.92 28.80
N ILE A 44 10.14 10.14 27.92
CA ILE A 44 8.70 9.88 27.93
C ILE A 44 8.44 8.38 27.85
N GLN A 45 7.66 7.87 28.80
CA GLN A 45 7.23 6.48 28.85
C GLN A 45 5.72 6.38 28.68
N LEU A 46 5.29 5.60 27.70
CA LEU A 46 3.88 5.30 27.43
C LEU A 46 3.58 3.85 27.85
N ILE A 47 2.57 3.68 28.71
CA ILE A 47 2.11 2.37 29.18
C ILE A 47 0.65 2.21 28.79
N ILE A 48 0.37 1.14 28.05
CA ILE A 48 -0.95 0.81 27.54
C ILE A 48 -1.37 -0.56 28.09
N LYS A 49 -2.61 -0.66 28.58
CA LYS A 49 -3.26 -1.96 28.85
C LYS A 49 -4.55 -2.09 28.08
N ASP A 50 -4.81 -3.27 27.55
CA ASP A 50 -6.05 -3.58 26.82
C ASP A 50 -6.31 -2.55 25.70
N ALA A 51 -5.28 -2.28 24.87
CA ALA A 51 -5.29 -1.29 23.79
C ALA A 51 -5.77 0.13 24.20
N GLY A 52 -5.56 0.51 25.46
CA GLY A 52 -5.89 1.83 25.99
C GLY A 52 -7.33 1.97 26.48
N LYS A 53 -8.13 0.89 26.46
CA LYS A 53 -9.47 0.87 27.03
C LYS A 53 -9.42 0.86 28.56
N SER A 54 -8.51 0.05 29.10
CA SER A 54 -8.36 -0.11 30.55
C SER A 54 -7.40 0.93 31.14
N LEU A 55 -6.24 1.14 30.52
CA LEU A 55 -5.25 2.11 30.99
C LEU A 55 -4.46 2.73 29.83
N ILE A 56 -4.35 4.04 29.87
CA ILE A 56 -3.35 4.83 29.15
C ILE A 56 -2.57 5.62 30.20
N GLN A 57 -1.27 5.38 30.34
CA GLN A 57 -0.43 6.13 31.26
C GLN A 57 0.77 6.73 30.54
N VAL A 58 0.95 8.04 30.68
CA VAL A 58 2.11 8.78 30.17
C VAL A 58 2.90 9.29 31.37
N ILE A 59 4.18 8.93 31.41
CA ILE A 59 5.13 9.36 32.43
C ILE A 59 6.23 10.15 31.73
N ASP A 60 6.44 11.38 32.15
CA ASP A 60 7.46 12.27 31.65
C ASP A 60 8.31 12.84 32.79
N ASN A 61 9.48 13.36 32.42
CA ASN A 61 10.38 14.07 33.32
C ASN A 61 10.49 15.56 32.98
N GLY A 62 9.40 16.15 32.46
CA GLY A 62 9.34 17.58 32.13
C GLY A 62 9.32 18.47 33.38
N CYS A 63 8.94 19.74 33.21
CA CYS A 63 8.98 20.74 34.28
C CYS A 63 8.05 20.46 35.47
N GLY A 64 7.04 19.59 35.31
CA GLY A 64 5.98 19.37 36.30
C GLY A 64 5.01 20.55 36.41
N MET A 65 4.05 20.45 37.33
CA MET A 65 3.04 21.47 37.61
C MET A 65 3.02 21.83 39.09
N SER A 66 2.65 23.08 39.40
CA SER A 66 2.37 23.51 40.78
C SER A 66 1.06 22.89 41.28
N LEU A 67 0.80 22.97 42.60
CA LEU A 67 -0.47 22.49 43.19
C LEU A 67 -1.70 23.12 42.52
N THR A 68 -1.62 24.41 42.19
CA THR A 68 -2.69 25.16 41.55
C THR A 68 -2.83 24.79 40.08
N ASP A 69 -1.71 24.69 39.35
CA ASP A 69 -1.72 24.33 37.93
C ASP A 69 -2.19 22.88 37.71
N ALA A 70 -1.83 21.97 38.61
CA ALA A 70 -2.27 20.58 38.57
C ALA A 70 -3.80 20.46 38.64
N ARG A 71 -4.47 21.40 39.32
CA ARG A 71 -5.93 21.50 39.32
C ARG A 71 -6.44 22.23 38.07
N MET A 72 -5.87 23.40 37.76
CA MET A 72 -6.32 24.24 36.65
C MET A 72 -6.16 23.59 35.28
N CYS A 73 -5.22 22.66 35.09
CA CYS A 73 -5.03 22.01 33.80
C CYS A 73 -6.24 21.17 33.35
N PHE A 74 -7.13 20.79 34.28
CA PHE A 74 -8.38 20.10 33.99
C PHE A 74 -9.58 21.02 33.80
N GLU A 75 -9.41 22.33 33.98
CA GLU A 75 -10.44 23.32 33.69
C GLU A 75 -10.46 23.67 32.20
N ARG A 76 -11.64 24.05 31.70
CA ARG A 76 -11.79 24.47 30.31
C ARG A 76 -11.13 25.82 30.05
N HIS A 77 -10.57 25.95 28.84
CA HIS A 77 -9.93 27.18 28.35
C HIS A 77 -8.77 27.64 29.23
N ALA A 78 -8.21 26.74 30.05
CA ALA A 78 -7.02 26.97 30.84
C ALA A 78 -5.79 26.48 30.07
N THR A 79 -4.87 27.38 29.77
CA THR A 79 -3.61 27.02 29.11
C THR A 79 -2.48 27.95 29.49
N SER A 80 -1.27 27.40 29.56
CA SER A 80 -0.02 28.16 29.74
C SER A 80 0.64 28.58 28.43
N LYS A 81 0.09 28.14 27.27
CA LYS A 81 0.79 28.17 25.97
C LYS A 81 0.48 29.42 25.12
N ILE A 82 -0.71 30.01 25.28
CA ILE A 82 -1.13 31.24 24.60
C ILE A 82 -1.77 32.21 25.59
N ARG A 83 -1.62 33.52 25.37
CA ARG A 83 -2.20 34.57 26.22
C ARG A 83 -2.97 35.63 25.43
N LYS A 84 -2.56 35.92 24.19
CA LYS A 84 -3.17 36.94 23.32
C LYS A 84 -3.71 36.31 22.04
N ALA A 85 -4.67 36.98 21.39
CA ALA A 85 -5.22 36.53 20.11
C ALA A 85 -4.12 36.42 19.02
N ASP A 86 -3.12 37.31 19.05
CA ASP A 86 -2.00 37.29 18.11
C ASP A 86 -1.14 36.01 18.21
N ASP A 87 -1.09 35.38 19.40
CA ASP A 87 -0.35 34.13 19.61
C ASP A 87 -0.93 32.97 18.78
N LEU A 88 -2.21 33.06 18.38
CA LEU A 88 -2.90 32.08 17.53
C LEU A 88 -2.30 32.02 16.11
N PHE A 89 -1.72 33.12 15.63
CA PHE A 89 -1.11 33.20 14.30
C PHE A 89 0.38 32.80 14.30
N ALA A 90 0.97 32.56 15.49
CA ALA A 90 2.38 32.24 15.67
C ALA A 90 2.58 31.00 16.57
N ILE A 91 1.71 30.00 16.43
CA ILE A 91 1.72 28.81 17.29
C ILE A 91 2.99 27.98 17.04
N ARG A 92 3.80 27.85 18.09
CA ARG A 92 4.99 26.97 18.11
C ARG A 92 4.80 25.71 18.96
N THR A 93 3.76 25.67 19.79
CA THR A 93 3.44 24.54 20.67
C THR A 93 2.49 23.56 20.00
N MET A 94 2.49 22.30 20.43
CA MET A 94 1.63 21.27 19.84
C MET A 94 0.16 21.44 20.26
N GLY A 95 -0.07 21.68 21.56
CA GLY A 95 -1.38 22.08 22.09
C GLY A 95 -1.52 23.59 22.27
N PHE A 96 -2.73 24.14 22.18
CA PHE A 96 -3.00 25.57 22.48
C PHE A 96 -4.42 25.88 22.96
N ARG A 97 -5.38 24.95 22.79
CA ARG A 97 -6.81 25.21 23.07
C ARG A 97 -7.21 25.15 24.56
N GLY A 98 -6.41 24.48 25.40
CA GLY A 98 -6.75 24.31 26.82
C GLY A 98 -7.99 23.45 27.07
N GLU A 99 -8.24 22.46 26.19
CA GLU A 99 -9.46 21.64 26.22
C GLU A 99 -9.19 20.15 26.38
N ALA A 100 -7.99 19.67 26.07
CA ALA A 100 -7.68 18.24 25.98
C ALA A 100 -7.78 17.53 27.34
N MET A 101 -7.15 18.08 28.37
CA MET A 101 -7.14 17.49 29.72
C MET A 101 -8.53 17.48 30.35
N ALA A 102 -9.26 18.60 30.25
CA ALA A 102 -10.65 18.71 30.67
C ALA A 102 -11.56 17.68 29.95
N SER A 103 -11.36 17.54 28.63
CA SER A 103 -12.10 16.57 27.81
C SER A 103 -11.83 15.13 28.25
N ILE A 104 -10.57 14.78 28.51
CA ILE A 104 -10.19 13.44 28.97
C ILE A 104 -10.82 13.16 30.35
N ALA A 105 -10.73 14.10 31.29
CA ALA A 105 -11.30 13.96 32.62
C ALA A 105 -12.83 13.81 32.64
N ALA A 106 -13.52 14.33 31.63
CA ALA A 106 -14.97 14.21 31.51
C ALA A 106 -15.45 12.80 31.13
N ILE A 107 -14.60 12.02 30.44
CA ILE A 107 -14.96 10.70 29.86
C ILE A 107 -14.17 9.53 30.45
N ALA A 108 -13.28 9.78 31.40
CA ALA A 108 -12.40 8.78 32.00
C ALA A 108 -12.18 9.05 33.49
N GLN A 109 -11.59 8.07 34.18
CA GLN A 109 -11.10 8.24 35.54
C GLN A 109 -9.61 8.58 35.47
N VAL A 110 -9.24 9.79 35.88
CA VAL A 110 -7.89 10.33 35.69
C VAL A 110 -7.16 10.43 37.03
N GLU A 111 -5.92 9.97 37.06
CA GLU A 111 -4.98 10.16 38.18
C GLU A 111 -3.77 10.93 37.65
N LEU A 112 -3.55 12.13 38.16
CA LEU A 112 -2.38 12.97 37.87
C LEU A 112 -1.43 12.93 39.08
N LYS A 113 -0.18 12.59 38.85
CA LYS A 113 0.93 12.78 39.81
C LYS A 113 1.94 13.71 39.19
N THR A 114 2.29 14.80 39.84
CA THR A 114 3.25 15.77 39.28
C THR A 114 4.10 16.41 40.38
N ARG A 115 5.35 16.73 40.05
CA ARG A 115 6.28 17.42 40.95
C ARG A 115 7.21 18.30 40.14
N ARG A 116 7.35 19.57 40.53
CA ARG A 116 8.34 20.48 39.96
C ARG A 116 9.72 20.18 40.53
N HIS A 117 10.78 20.56 39.83
CA HIS A 117 12.16 20.34 40.31
C HIS A 117 12.46 21.03 41.65
N GLU A 118 11.79 22.15 41.93
CA GLU A 118 11.94 22.94 43.15
C GLU A 118 11.13 22.43 44.35
N ASP A 119 10.15 21.56 44.13
CA ASP A 119 9.27 21.06 45.18
C ASP A 119 9.79 19.73 45.77
N GLU A 120 9.79 19.58 47.10
CA GLU A 120 10.19 18.32 47.75
C GLU A 120 9.10 17.22 47.62
N LEU A 121 7.83 17.61 47.68
CA LEU A 121 6.67 16.73 47.55
C LEU A 121 5.94 16.99 46.23
N GLY A 122 5.41 15.93 45.62
CA GLY A 122 4.50 16.04 44.49
C GLY A 122 3.06 16.25 44.93
N SER A 123 2.19 16.49 43.96
CA SER A 123 0.74 16.47 44.16
C SER A 123 0.12 15.31 43.38
N CYS A 124 -0.80 14.59 44.03
CA CYS A 124 -1.66 13.58 43.43
C CYS A 124 -3.07 14.14 43.35
N ILE A 125 -3.68 14.13 42.15
CA ILE A 125 -5.06 14.54 41.93
C ILE A 125 -5.80 13.40 41.26
N THR A 126 -6.97 13.05 41.81
CA THR A 126 -7.88 12.05 41.25
C THR A 126 -9.15 12.73 40.79
N ILE A 127 -9.54 12.50 39.54
CA ILE A 127 -10.70 13.12 38.91
C ILE A 127 -11.57 12.06 38.27
N GLU A 128 -12.87 12.14 38.49
CA GLU A 128 -13.87 11.27 37.87
C GLU A 128 -15.00 12.12 37.29
N GLY A 129 -15.25 12.02 35.98
CA GLY A 129 -16.37 12.71 35.34
C GLY A 129 -16.30 14.25 35.41
N SER A 130 -15.10 14.83 35.39
CA SER A 130 -14.79 16.25 35.64
C SER A 130 -14.88 16.71 37.11
N GLU A 131 -15.21 15.83 38.06
CA GLU A 131 -15.22 16.17 39.50
C GLU A 131 -13.91 15.75 40.18
N VAL A 132 -13.28 16.67 40.92
CA VAL A 132 -12.07 16.39 41.69
C VAL A 132 -12.45 15.63 42.96
N ILE A 133 -12.07 14.35 43.02
CA ILE A 133 -12.35 13.45 44.15
C ILE A 133 -11.37 13.68 45.29
N SER A 134 -10.07 13.78 44.97
CA SER A 134 -9.03 14.01 45.96
C SER A 134 -7.86 14.81 45.38
N GLN A 135 -7.21 15.57 46.25
CA GLN A 135 -5.98 16.31 45.96
C GLN A 135 -5.09 16.24 47.20
N GLU A 136 -4.02 15.45 47.12
CA GLU A 136 -3.18 15.11 48.27
C GLU A 136 -1.69 15.24 47.91
N PRO A 137 -0.81 15.59 48.86
CA PRO A 137 0.63 15.50 48.67
C PRO A 137 1.06 14.03 48.46
N CYS A 138 1.98 13.77 47.54
CA CYS A 138 2.47 12.42 47.25
C CYS A 138 3.98 12.38 46.97
N ALA A 139 4.57 11.19 47.13
CA ALA A 139 5.92 10.93 46.63
C ALA A 139 5.86 10.72 45.12
N ALA A 140 6.50 11.61 44.36
CA ALA A 140 6.59 11.55 42.91
C ALA A 140 7.99 11.96 42.42
N ASN A 141 8.42 11.43 41.29
CA ASN A 141 9.61 11.92 40.61
C ASN A 141 9.34 13.29 39.97
N THR A 142 10.40 14.03 39.63
CA THR A 142 10.26 15.29 38.89
C THR A 142 9.62 15.04 37.53
N GLY A 143 8.68 15.89 37.13
CA GLY A 143 7.87 15.73 35.93
C GLY A 143 6.45 15.33 36.25
N THR A 144 5.80 14.66 35.31
CA THR A 144 4.37 14.37 35.38
C THR A 144 4.07 12.92 34.99
N SER A 145 3.12 12.29 35.71
CA SER A 145 2.55 10.99 35.40
C SER A 145 1.04 11.12 35.35
N ILE A 146 0.45 10.99 34.16
CA ILE A 146 -1.00 11.01 33.96
C ILE A 146 -1.45 9.59 33.63
N SER A 147 -2.37 9.05 34.44
CA SER A 147 -3.03 7.77 34.19
C SER A 147 -4.50 8.00 33.87
N VAL A 148 -4.91 7.61 32.66
CA VAL A 148 -6.29 7.61 32.20
C VAL A 148 -6.81 6.18 32.27
N LYS A 149 -7.71 5.93 33.22
CA LYS A 149 -8.31 4.62 33.49
C LYS A 149 -9.73 4.58 32.93
N ASN A 150 -10.13 3.43 32.39
CA ASN A 150 -11.49 3.15 31.94
C ASN A 150 -12.05 4.22 30.97
N LEU A 151 -11.40 4.40 29.82
CA LEU A 151 -11.84 5.37 28.82
C LEU A 151 -13.30 5.10 28.39
N PHE A 152 -14.13 6.15 28.35
CA PHE A 152 -15.56 6.10 28.01
C PHE A 152 -16.45 5.31 29.01
N TYR A 153 -16.04 5.14 30.27
CA TYR A 153 -16.84 4.41 31.26
C TYR A 153 -18.24 4.99 31.48
N ASN A 154 -18.38 6.32 31.41
CA ASN A 154 -19.65 7.04 31.59
C ASN A 154 -20.35 7.39 30.26
N THR A 155 -19.80 6.96 29.11
CA THR A 155 -20.41 7.15 27.78
C THR A 155 -20.48 5.80 27.03
N PRO A 156 -21.45 4.93 27.38
CA PRO A 156 -21.49 3.54 26.89
C PRO A 156 -21.63 3.43 25.38
N ALA A 157 -22.39 4.35 24.75
CA ALA A 157 -22.50 4.40 23.30
C ALA A 157 -21.13 4.53 22.62
N ARG A 158 -20.28 5.46 23.07
CA ARG A 158 -18.91 5.64 22.53
C ARG A 158 -18.02 4.44 22.81
N ARG A 159 -18.14 3.83 24.00
CA ARG A 159 -17.39 2.61 24.34
C ARG A 159 -17.73 1.47 23.38
N ASN A 160 -18.98 1.35 22.95
CA ASN A 160 -19.41 0.35 21.97
C ASN A 160 -18.95 0.67 20.53
N PHE A 161 -18.62 1.92 20.22
CA PHE A 161 -18.06 2.31 18.92
C PHE A 161 -16.56 1.99 18.78
N LEU A 162 -15.86 1.74 19.89
CA LEU A 162 -14.46 1.31 19.85
C LEU A 162 -14.31 0.02 19.07
N LYS A 163 -13.23 -0.07 18.29
CA LYS A 163 -12.92 -1.28 17.52
C LYS A 163 -12.30 -2.35 18.41
N SER A 164 -11.93 -3.47 17.78
CA SER A 164 -11.17 -4.54 18.42
C SER A 164 -9.85 -4.00 18.99
N ASN A 165 -9.32 -4.68 20.02
CA ASN A 165 -8.09 -4.24 20.67
C ASN A 165 -6.91 -4.09 19.71
N PRO A 166 -6.66 -5.01 18.75
CA PRO A 166 -5.56 -4.84 17.81
C PRO A 166 -5.71 -3.59 16.91
N VAL A 167 -6.94 -3.26 16.47
CA VAL A 167 -7.18 -2.04 15.66
C VAL A 167 -6.88 -0.78 16.45
N GLU A 168 -7.34 -0.70 17.71
CA GLU A 168 -7.06 0.45 18.56
C GLU A 168 -5.57 0.54 18.91
N MET A 169 -4.93 -0.60 19.16
CA MET A 169 -3.48 -0.65 19.39
C MET A 169 -2.68 -0.20 18.18
N ARG A 170 -3.09 -0.59 16.97
CA ARG A 170 -2.51 -0.09 15.71
C ARG A 170 -2.57 1.42 15.64
N HIS A 171 -3.73 2.01 15.95
CA HIS A 171 -3.89 3.46 15.96
C HIS A 171 -3.00 4.15 17.00
N ILE A 172 -2.79 3.53 18.17
CA ILE A 172 -1.87 4.03 19.19
C ILE A 172 -0.42 3.97 18.68
N ILE A 173 -0.01 2.84 18.08
CA ILE A 173 1.33 2.66 17.52
C ILE A 173 1.60 3.69 16.42
N ASP A 174 0.68 3.87 15.48
CA ASP A 174 0.81 4.85 14.40
C ASP A 174 1.05 6.27 14.95
N GLU A 175 0.32 6.64 16.00
CA GLU A 175 0.42 7.97 16.60
C GLU A 175 1.71 8.14 17.38
N PHE A 176 2.09 7.12 18.16
CA PHE A 176 3.36 7.08 18.88
C PHE A 176 4.56 7.18 17.91
N GLN A 177 4.51 6.47 16.78
CA GLN A 177 5.53 6.54 15.73
C GLN A 177 5.66 7.95 15.15
N ARG A 178 4.54 8.63 14.85
CA ARG A 178 4.55 10.01 14.33
C ARG A 178 5.23 10.96 15.30
N VAL A 179 4.88 10.89 16.58
CA VAL A 179 5.46 11.75 17.60
C VAL A 179 6.94 11.44 17.83
N ALA A 180 7.31 10.16 17.89
CA ALA A 180 8.70 9.73 18.07
C ALA A 180 9.60 10.12 16.89
N LEU A 181 9.07 10.13 15.66
CA LEU A 181 9.78 10.61 14.46
C LEU A 181 9.99 12.13 14.50
N ALA A 182 9.00 12.89 14.94
CA ALA A 182 9.10 14.35 15.04
C ALA A 182 10.16 14.82 16.07
N HIS A 183 10.40 14.00 17.10
CA HIS A 183 11.31 14.34 18.21
C HIS A 183 12.39 13.26 18.43
N PRO A 184 13.34 13.06 17.50
CA PRO A 184 14.34 12.00 17.58
C PRO A 184 15.30 12.13 18.78
N GLN A 185 15.42 13.32 19.36
CA GLN A 185 16.27 13.61 20.52
C GLN A 185 15.70 13.10 21.85
N ILE A 186 14.38 12.88 21.95
CA ILE A 186 13.71 12.47 23.19
C ILE A 186 13.79 10.94 23.33
N PHE A 187 14.05 10.44 24.53
CA PHE A 187 13.97 9.02 24.85
C PHE A 187 12.50 8.60 24.99
N PHE A 188 12.06 7.62 24.20
CA PHE A 188 10.69 7.08 24.27
C PHE A 188 10.67 5.59 24.60
N THR A 189 9.74 5.16 25.44
CA THR A 189 9.38 3.75 25.57
C THR A 189 7.87 3.55 25.43
N LEU A 190 7.47 2.44 24.80
CA LEU A 190 6.08 1.99 24.74
C LEU A 190 5.98 0.59 25.33
N HIS A 191 5.13 0.43 26.35
CA HIS A 191 4.80 -0.85 26.95
C HIS A 191 3.33 -1.20 26.67
N HIS A 192 3.08 -2.42 26.22
CA HIS A 192 1.74 -2.98 26.01
C HIS A 192 1.59 -4.26 26.83
N ASP A 193 0.61 -4.30 27.73
CA ASP A 193 0.34 -5.47 28.60
C ASP A 193 1.60 -6.01 29.31
N SER A 194 2.44 -5.09 29.80
CA SER A 194 3.73 -5.34 30.47
C SER A 194 4.90 -5.75 29.56
N GLN A 195 4.67 -5.94 28.26
CA GLN A 195 5.73 -6.18 27.28
C GLN A 195 6.25 -4.85 26.71
N GLU A 196 7.56 -4.71 26.59
CA GLU A 196 8.17 -3.54 25.95
C GLU A 196 8.11 -3.69 24.43
N VAL A 197 7.26 -2.90 23.79
CA VAL A 197 7.10 -2.88 22.32
C VAL A 197 8.21 -2.05 21.69
N TYR A 198 8.39 -0.81 22.14
CA TYR A 198 9.43 0.10 21.66
C TYR A 198 10.34 0.57 22.77
N HIS A 199 11.63 0.63 22.44
CA HIS A 199 12.69 1.22 23.24
C HIS A 199 13.53 2.13 22.35
N LEU A 200 13.34 3.44 22.48
CA LEU A 200 13.80 4.43 21.51
C LEU A 200 14.72 5.44 22.20
N PRO A 201 16.05 5.21 22.23
CA PRO A 201 16.98 6.15 22.82
C PRO A 201 17.02 7.48 22.06
N GLY A 202 17.35 8.58 22.73
CA GLY A 202 17.61 9.88 22.07
C GLY A 202 18.74 9.73 21.06
N SER A 203 18.49 10.06 19.80
CA SER A 203 19.42 9.76 18.70
C SER A 203 19.20 10.69 17.49
N THR A 204 19.98 10.47 16.43
CA THR A 204 19.78 11.17 15.14
C THR A 204 18.51 10.70 14.44
N LEU A 205 17.94 11.50 13.52
CA LEU A 205 16.75 11.12 12.76
C LEU A 205 16.93 9.77 12.02
N LYS A 206 18.11 9.54 11.43
CA LYS A 206 18.42 8.28 10.74
C LYS A 206 18.33 7.08 11.70
N GLN A 207 18.94 7.19 12.88
CA GLN A 207 18.90 6.13 13.90
C GLN A 207 17.49 5.94 14.46
N ARG A 208 16.73 7.03 14.68
CA ARG A 208 15.32 6.97 15.09
C ARG A 208 14.47 6.17 14.10
N ILE A 209 14.63 6.40 12.79
CA ILE A 209 13.95 5.63 11.75
C ILE A 209 14.32 4.15 11.86
N VAL A 210 15.62 3.83 12.00
CA VAL A 210 16.10 2.45 12.15
C VAL A 210 15.53 1.77 13.41
N HIS A 211 15.45 2.48 14.53
CA HIS A 211 14.87 1.94 15.77
C HIS A 211 13.37 1.68 15.68
N LEU A 212 12.64 2.43 14.85
CA LEU A 212 11.19 2.28 14.66
C LEU A 212 10.83 1.18 13.64
N PHE A 213 11.51 1.16 12.49
CA PHE A 213 11.17 0.28 11.37
C PHE A 213 12.12 -0.92 11.20
N GLY A 214 13.22 -0.96 11.96
CA GLY A 214 14.18 -2.06 12.01
C GLY A 214 15.51 -1.79 11.30
N ASN A 215 16.48 -2.66 11.57
CA ASN A 215 17.88 -2.53 11.14
C ASN A 215 18.06 -2.47 9.61
N ASN A 216 17.13 -3.08 8.86
CA ASN A 216 17.19 -3.13 7.41
C ASN A 216 17.15 -1.74 6.76
N TYR A 217 16.58 -0.73 7.43
CA TYR A 217 16.47 0.63 6.89
C TYR A 217 17.81 1.38 6.84
N ASN A 218 18.85 0.95 7.55
CA ASN A 218 20.11 1.70 7.61
C ASN A 218 20.78 1.89 6.23
N GLN A 219 20.62 0.90 5.33
CA GLN A 219 21.17 0.90 3.96
C GLN A 219 20.17 1.40 2.90
N ARG A 220 18.90 1.58 3.28
CA ARG A 220 17.78 1.92 2.39
C ARG A 220 17.51 3.41 2.30
N LEU A 221 18.05 4.21 3.23
CA LEU A 221 17.73 5.63 3.38
C LEU A 221 18.66 6.53 2.56
N VAL A 222 18.04 7.50 1.89
CA VAL A 222 18.66 8.50 1.04
C VAL A 222 18.34 9.87 1.65
N PRO A 223 19.33 10.66 2.08
CA PRO A 223 19.05 11.96 2.67
C PRO A 223 18.53 12.93 1.61
N VAL A 224 17.55 13.74 2.00
CA VAL A 224 17.00 14.83 1.20
C VAL A 224 17.17 16.10 2.01
N GLU A 225 17.90 17.06 1.44
CA GLU A 225 18.12 18.36 2.04
C GLU A 225 18.01 19.42 0.96
N GLU A 226 17.15 20.41 1.17
CA GLU A 226 17.04 21.57 0.28
C GLU A 226 16.69 22.82 1.09
N ASP A 227 17.42 23.90 0.84
CA ASP A 227 17.19 25.19 1.48
C ASP A 227 16.77 26.20 0.41
N THR A 228 15.55 26.73 0.53
CA THR A 228 14.99 27.69 -0.42
C THR A 228 14.41 28.88 0.33
N THR A 229 14.10 29.96 -0.37
CA THR A 229 13.47 31.15 0.21
C THR A 229 12.04 30.91 0.70
N ILE A 230 11.40 29.80 0.29
CA ILE A 230 9.99 29.50 0.61
C ILE A 230 9.93 28.49 1.77
N ILE A 231 10.65 27.38 1.65
CA ILE A 231 10.71 26.32 2.64
C ILE A 231 12.14 25.78 2.80
N LYS A 232 12.40 25.19 3.97
CA LYS A 232 13.55 24.33 4.20
C LYS A 232 13.07 22.89 4.31
N LEU A 233 13.55 22.04 3.42
CA LEU A 233 13.22 20.61 3.36
C LEU A 233 14.39 19.81 3.91
N ARG A 234 14.12 18.91 4.86
CA ARG A 234 15.11 17.96 5.40
C ARG A 234 14.46 16.60 5.63
N GLY A 235 15.20 15.51 5.53
CA GLY A 235 14.68 14.18 5.85
C GLY A 235 15.32 13.06 5.06
N PHE A 236 14.58 11.97 4.90
CA PHE A 236 15.04 10.78 4.19
C PHE A 236 13.95 10.21 3.28
N VAL A 237 14.35 9.69 2.14
CA VAL A 237 13.52 8.85 1.26
C VAL A 237 14.14 7.46 1.13
N GLY A 238 13.32 6.45 0.86
CA GLY A 238 13.78 5.09 0.60
C GLY A 238 14.33 4.95 -0.81
N LYS A 239 15.31 4.06 -1.00
CA LYS A 239 15.73 3.62 -2.33
C LYS A 239 14.56 2.86 -3.02
N PRO A 240 14.34 3.03 -4.34
CA PRO A 240 13.30 2.34 -5.11
C PRO A 240 13.35 0.82 -5.01
N GLU A 241 14.55 0.23 -4.92
CA GLU A 241 14.77 -1.23 -4.73
C GLU A 241 14.04 -1.81 -3.51
N PHE A 242 13.78 -0.99 -2.50
CA PHE A 242 13.11 -1.39 -1.26
C PHE A 242 11.74 -0.75 -1.10
N ALA A 243 11.14 -0.33 -2.22
CA ALA A 243 9.76 0.14 -2.23
C ALA A 243 8.83 -0.93 -1.68
N ARG A 244 7.82 -0.49 -0.92
CA ARG A 244 6.86 -1.39 -0.29
C ARG A 244 5.60 -1.43 -1.12
N LYS A 245 4.97 -2.60 -1.18
CA LYS A 245 3.64 -2.74 -1.76
C LYS A 245 2.55 -2.20 -0.82
N THR A 246 2.87 -2.09 0.48
CA THR A 246 1.98 -1.54 1.49
C THR A 246 2.09 -0.03 1.64
N ARG A 247 0.94 0.65 1.73
CA ARG A 247 0.89 2.06 2.15
C ARG A 247 1.01 2.14 3.67
N GLY A 248 1.73 3.14 4.18
CA GLY A 248 1.78 3.43 5.62
C GLY A 248 3.04 4.13 6.11
N GLU A 249 4.17 3.99 5.40
CA GLU A 249 5.46 4.52 5.85
C GLU A 249 5.82 5.85 5.15
N GLN A 250 4.85 6.75 5.14
CA GLN A 250 4.87 8.01 4.41
C GLN A 250 4.57 9.15 5.36
N PHE A 251 5.60 9.88 5.75
CA PHE A 251 5.51 10.88 6.81
C PHE A 251 5.95 12.25 6.32
N PHE A 252 5.01 13.20 6.38
CA PHE A 252 5.30 14.61 6.26
C PHE A 252 5.14 15.29 7.60
N PHE A 253 6.11 16.12 7.95
CA PHE A 253 6.09 16.98 9.12
C PHE A 253 6.24 18.43 8.69
N VAL A 254 5.27 19.29 9.01
CA VAL A 254 5.38 20.74 8.82
C VAL A 254 5.60 21.38 10.17
N ASN A 255 6.73 22.06 10.36
CA ASN A 255 7.12 22.62 11.66
C ASN A 255 6.98 21.59 12.81
N ASN A 256 7.47 20.37 12.58
CA ASN A 256 7.38 19.19 13.45
C ASN A 256 5.96 18.64 13.73
N ARG A 257 4.92 19.16 13.06
CA ARG A 257 3.57 18.58 13.12
C ARG A 257 3.35 17.60 11.98
N PHE A 258 2.88 16.40 12.30
CA PHE A 258 2.51 15.42 11.28
C PHE A 258 1.31 15.91 10.45
N ILE A 259 1.42 15.79 9.13
CA ILE A 259 0.35 16.15 8.19
C ILE A 259 0.06 15.01 7.22
N ARG A 260 -1.17 15.00 6.72
CA ARG A 260 -1.59 14.16 5.61
C ARG A 260 -1.98 15.06 4.46
N ASP A 261 -1.21 14.99 3.39
CA ASP A 261 -1.42 15.80 2.20
C ASP A 261 -1.27 14.93 0.96
N SER A 262 -2.40 14.65 0.29
CA SER A 262 -2.41 13.83 -0.92
C SER A 262 -1.70 14.49 -2.09
N TYR A 263 -1.69 15.83 -2.15
CA TYR A 263 -1.05 16.60 -3.20
C TYR A 263 0.48 16.57 -3.06
N LEU A 264 1.01 16.73 -1.85
CA LEU A 264 2.45 16.58 -1.58
C LEU A 264 2.92 15.13 -1.69
N ASN A 265 2.08 14.16 -1.28
CA ASN A 265 2.37 12.73 -1.49
C ASN A 265 2.54 12.44 -2.99
N HIS A 266 1.65 13.00 -3.82
CA HIS A 266 1.78 12.89 -5.28
C HIS A 266 3.11 13.47 -5.78
N ALA A 267 3.58 14.60 -5.23
CA ALA A 267 4.87 15.20 -5.60
C ALA A 267 6.06 14.24 -5.43
N VAL A 268 6.07 13.50 -4.31
CA VAL A 268 7.11 12.50 -4.03
C VAL A 268 6.97 11.33 -4.98
N THR A 269 5.76 10.78 -5.14
CA THR A 269 5.54 9.64 -6.07
C THR A 269 5.95 9.99 -7.50
N THR A 270 5.62 11.20 -8.00
CA THR A 270 6.05 11.66 -9.33
C THR A 270 7.58 11.86 -9.41
N ALA A 271 8.27 12.12 -8.30
CA ALA A 271 9.75 12.17 -8.30
C ALA A 271 10.39 10.78 -8.45
N PHE A 272 9.65 9.72 -8.13
CA PHE A 272 10.01 8.32 -8.28
C PHE A 272 9.48 7.68 -9.58
N GLU A 273 8.82 8.47 -10.43
CA GLU A 273 8.32 8.04 -11.74
C GLU A 273 9.46 7.41 -12.56
N GLU A 274 9.18 6.30 -13.26
CA GLU A 274 10.14 5.45 -13.99
C GLU A 274 11.12 4.63 -13.13
N LEU A 275 11.20 4.85 -11.81
CA LEU A 275 12.08 4.09 -10.91
C LEU A 275 11.34 3.04 -10.06
N LEU A 276 10.05 3.25 -9.80
CA LEU A 276 9.23 2.32 -9.01
C LEU A 276 8.51 1.32 -9.91
N PRO A 277 8.43 0.05 -9.50
CA PRO A 277 7.50 -0.90 -10.09
C PRO A 277 6.03 -0.46 -9.88
N ASP A 278 5.15 -0.94 -10.75
CA ASP A 278 3.71 -0.72 -10.61
C ASP A 278 3.20 -1.18 -9.22
N ASP A 279 2.23 -0.46 -8.68
CA ASP A 279 1.60 -0.70 -7.37
C ASP A 279 2.57 -0.68 -6.15
N CYS A 280 3.76 -0.10 -6.29
CA CYS A 280 4.70 0.10 -5.19
C CYS A 280 4.72 1.56 -4.68
N PHE A 281 4.95 1.72 -3.38
CA PHE A 281 5.00 3.01 -2.69
C PHE A 281 6.39 3.25 -2.09
N PRO A 282 6.93 4.48 -2.23
CA PRO A 282 8.20 4.83 -1.63
C PRO A 282 8.01 5.09 -0.13
N PHE A 283 9.01 4.68 0.65
CA PHE A 283 9.20 5.12 2.03
C PHE A 283 9.70 6.58 2.04
N TYR A 284 9.16 7.42 2.92
CA TYR A 284 9.77 8.72 3.19
C TYR A 284 9.40 9.30 4.56
N VAL A 285 10.35 10.07 5.11
CA VAL A 285 10.18 10.88 6.31
C VAL A 285 10.74 12.26 5.99
N LEU A 286 9.87 13.22 5.69
CA LEU A 286 10.24 14.55 5.23
C LEU A 286 9.71 15.62 6.18
N PHE A 287 10.58 16.55 6.52
CA PHE A 287 10.30 17.72 7.36
C PHE A 287 10.38 18.98 6.51
N ILE A 288 9.33 19.78 6.60
CA ILE A 288 9.15 21.05 5.91
C ILE A 288 9.11 22.12 7.00
N ASP A 289 10.17 22.90 7.10
CA ASP A 289 10.21 24.08 7.96
C ASP A 289 9.76 25.28 7.10
N ILE A 290 8.66 25.92 7.51
CA ILE A 290 8.01 27.04 6.81
C ILE A 290 7.59 28.10 7.82
N ASP A 291 7.60 29.36 7.40
CA ASP A 291 7.12 30.48 8.22
C ASP A 291 5.65 30.24 8.65
N PRO A 292 5.34 30.20 9.98
CA PRO A 292 3.98 30.03 10.48
C PRO A 292 2.97 31.02 9.90
N SER A 293 3.38 32.22 9.49
CA SER A 293 2.45 33.21 8.90
C SER A 293 1.97 32.82 7.49
N LYS A 294 2.64 31.88 6.83
CA LYS A 294 2.34 31.44 5.45
C LYS A 294 1.50 30.15 5.41
N ILE A 295 1.14 29.62 6.58
CA ILE A 295 0.34 28.41 6.72
C ILE A 295 -0.87 28.67 7.62
N ASP A 296 -1.98 28.02 7.30
CA ASP A 296 -3.14 27.95 8.18
C ASP A 296 -3.32 26.51 8.68
N ILE A 297 -3.19 26.35 9.99
CA ILE A 297 -3.25 25.05 10.67
C ILE A 297 -4.66 24.77 11.20
N ASN A 298 -5.55 25.77 11.26
CA ASN A 298 -6.89 25.64 11.84
C ASN A 298 -7.94 25.21 10.79
N VAL A 299 -7.58 24.30 9.88
CA VAL A 299 -8.44 23.82 8.80
C VAL A 299 -9.33 22.66 9.25
N HIS A 300 -8.76 21.68 9.97
CA HIS A 300 -9.45 20.46 10.39
C HIS A 300 -9.34 20.24 11.92
N PRO A 301 -10.37 19.67 12.59
CA PRO A 301 -10.35 19.43 14.05
C PRO A 301 -9.13 18.65 14.56
N THR A 302 -8.68 17.63 13.81
CA THR A 302 -7.49 16.81 14.16
C THR A 302 -6.17 17.48 13.80
N LYS A 303 -6.20 18.64 13.13
CA LYS A 303 -5.03 19.44 12.70
C LYS A 303 -4.03 18.65 11.83
N THR A 304 -4.50 17.62 11.13
CA THR A 304 -3.69 16.79 10.21
C THR A 304 -3.62 17.38 8.80
N GLU A 305 -4.44 18.39 8.51
CA GLU A 305 -4.49 19.10 7.24
C GLU A 305 -4.06 20.55 7.47
N ILE A 306 -3.26 21.08 6.54
CA ILE A 306 -2.73 22.44 6.58
C ILE A 306 -3.01 23.08 5.22
N LYS A 307 -3.37 24.36 5.22
CA LYS A 307 -3.49 25.14 4.00
C LYS A 307 -2.26 26.02 3.81
N TYR A 308 -1.64 25.94 2.64
CA TYR A 308 -0.46 26.72 2.28
C TYR A 308 -0.85 27.97 1.50
N GLN A 309 -0.09 29.05 1.67
CA GLN A 309 -0.24 30.24 0.83
C GLN A 309 0.18 29.98 -0.62
N ASP A 310 1.28 29.24 -0.84
CA ASP A 310 1.79 28.87 -2.17
C ASP A 310 2.12 27.37 -2.26
N GLU A 311 1.07 26.58 -2.42
CA GLU A 311 1.15 25.12 -2.49
C GLU A 311 1.89 24.62 -3.75
N LYS A 312 1.77 25.33 -4.88
CA LYS A 312 2.39 24.95 -6.15
C LYS A 312 3.91 25.05 -6.10
N ALA A 313 4.43 26.10 -5.46
CA ALA A 313 5.86 26.26 -5.28
C ALA A 313 6.43 25.16 -4.37
N ILE A 314 5.74 24.85 -3.26
CA ILE A 314 6.13 23.78 -2.34
C ILE A 314 6.17 22.42 -3.05
N TYR A 315 5.14 22.12 -3.85
CA TYR A 315 5.09 20.89 -4.67
C TYR A 315 6.32 20.78 -5.60
N ALA A 316 6.65 21.85 -6.32
CA ALA A 316 7.78 21.86 -7.25
C ALA A 316 9.13 21.68 -6.52
N ILE A 317 9.30 22.32 -5.36
CA ILE A 317 10.50 22.20 -4.53
C ILE A 317 10.68 20.77 -4.05
N ILE A 318 9.63 20.14 -3.48
CA ILE A 318 9.70 18.77 -2.97
C ILE A 318 10.02 17.80 -4.10
N ARG A 319 9.31 17.89 -5.23
CA ARG A 319 9.56 17.01 -6.39
C ARG A 319 11.00 17.13 -6.89
N SER A 320 11.50 18.36 -7.04
CA SER A 320 12.88 18.62 -7.50
C SER A 320 13.91 18.10 -6.51
N ALA A 321 13.74 18.38 -5.21
CA ALA A 321 14.65 17.98 -4.16
C ALA A 321 14.76 16.46 -4.03
N VAL A 322 13.63 15.74 -4.09
CA VAL A 322 13.61 14.27 -4.08
C VAL A 322 14.28 13.71 -5.33
N LYS A 323 13.90 14.19 -6.53
CA LYS A 323 14.47 13.71 -7.80
C LYS A 323 16.00 13.91 -7.86
N ARG A 324 16.47 15.08 -7.43
CA ARG A 324 17.91 15.37 -7.34
C ARG A 324 18.62 14.48 -6.32
N SER A 325 18.01 14.21 -5.17
CA SER A 325 18.58 13.32 -4.16
C SER A 325 18.70 11.88 -4.69
N LEU A 326 17.67 11.39 -5.38
CA LEU A 326 17.71 10.06 -6.01
C LEU A 326 18.83 9.96 -7.06
N GLY A 327 19.00 10.99 -7.89
CA GLY A 327 20.08 11.04 -8.89
C GLY A 327 21.48 11.14 -8.27
N ARG A 328 21.66 11.96 -7.21
CA ARG A 328 22.96 12.16 -6.55
C ARG A 328 23.52 10.89 -5.92
N TYR A 329 22.65 10.04 -5.36
CA TYR A 329 23.05 8.80 -4.72
C TYR A 329 23.10 7.61 -5.69
N ASN A 330 23.08 7.88 -7.00
CA ASN A 330 23.22 6.92 -8.10
C ASN A 330 22.30 5.71 -7.96
N ILE A 331 21.04 5.98 -7.62
CA ILE A 331 20.02 4.96 -7.40
C ILE A 331 19.28 4.63 -8.70
N THR A 332 19.56 5.37 -9.76
CA THR A 332 19.25 4.96 -11.13
C THR A 332 20.20 3.83 -11.49
N PRO A 333 19.73 2.69 -12.02
CA PRO A 333 20.63 1.68 -12.56
C PRO A 333 21.56 2.37 -13.55
N SER A 334 22.87 2.30 -13.31
CA SER A 334 23.83 2.72 -14.31
C SER A 334 23.50 1.96 -15.58
N LEU A 335 23.20 2.68 -16.66
CA LEU A 335 23.13 2.07 -17.99
C LEU A 335 24.44 1.31 -18.17
N ASP A 336 24.36 -0.02 -18.10
CA ASP A 336 25.49 -0.88 -18.33
C ASP A 336 25.65 -0.97 -19.84
N PHE A 337 26.50 -0.12 -20.41
CA PHE A 337 26.79 -0.11 -21.85
C PHE A 337 27.44 -1.42 -22.31
N ASP A 338 27.86 -2.28 -21.39
CA ASP A 338 28.42 -3.60 -21.69
C ASP A 338 27.33 -4.68 -21.96
N GLN A 339 26.04 -4.35 -21.83
CA GLN A 339 24.92 -5.29 -22.11
C GLN A 339 24.26 -5.14 -23.49
N GLU A 340 24.80 -4.34 -24.42
CA GLU A 340 24.37 -4.37 -25.83
C GLU A 340 24.97 -5.57 -26.61
N ASN A 341 24.81 -6.79 -26.11
CA ASN A 341 25.12 -8.02 -26.86
C ASN A 341 24.18 -8.23 -28.08
N SER A 342 23.21 -7.35 -28.28
CA SER A 342 22.36 -7.34 -29.48
C SER A 342 23.08 -6.92 -30.76
N ILE A 343 24.24 -6.24 -30.65
CA ILE A 343 25.05 -5.87 -31.82
C ILE A 343 26.02 -7.00 -32.20
N GLU A 344 26.48 -7.82 -31.24
CA GLU A 344 27.37 -8.95 -31.52
C GLU A 344 26.70 -10.04 -32.37
N HIS A 345 25.39 -10.25 -32.23
CA HIS A 345 24.66 -11.23 -33.03
C HIS A 345 24.43 -10.82 -34.50
N LEU A 346 24.72 -9.56 -34.88
CA LEU A 346 24.70 -9.12 -36.29
C LEU A 346 26.04 -9.41 -37.00
N ILE A 347 27.09 -9.74 -36.24
CA ILE A 347 28.39 -10.14 -36.79
C ILE A 347 28.41 -11.66 -36.85
N THR A 348 27.84 -12.23 -37.91
CA THR A 348 28.13 -13.64 -38.23
C THR A 348 29.64 -13.81 -38.35
N PRO A 349 30.29 -14.76 -37.65
CA PRO A 349 31.70 -15.01 -37.81
C PRO A 349 31.86 -15.73 -39.15
N LYS A 350 31.96 -14.96 -40.24
CA LYS A 350 32.59 -15.50 -41.43
C LYS A 350 34.03 -15.88 -41.04
N PRO A 351 34.51 -17.08 -41.41
CA PRO A 351 35.92 -17.41 -41.22
C PRO A 351 36.75 -16.31 -41.89
N LEU A 352 37.90 -15.97 -41.31
CA LEU A 352 38.85 -14.97 -41.83
C LEU A 352 39.23 -15.32 -43.27
N GLU A 353 38.43 -14.90 -44.25
CA GLU A 353 38.86 -14.75 -45.62
C GLU A 353 39.92 -13.64 -45.62
N GLU A 354 41.07 -13.93 -46.22
CA GLU A 354 42.22 -13.03 -46.26
C GLU A 354 41.79 -11.61 -46.62
N ILE A 355 42.07 -10.66 -45.72
CA ILE A 355 41.79 -9.24 -45.94
C ILE A 355 42.69 -8.76 -47.08
N ILE A 356 42.17 -8.78 -48.31
CA ILE A 356 42.88 -8.24 -49.48
C ILE A 356 42.76 -6.71 -49.42
N ALA A 357 43.89 -6.03 -49.28
CA ALA A 357 43.93 -4.56 -49.28
C ALA A 357 43.37 -4.02 -50.61
N PRO A 358 42.46 -3.03 -50.58
CA PRO A 358 41.88 -2.49 -51.79
C PRO A 358 42.96 -1.81 -52.62
N THR A 359 43.12 -2.25 -53.87
CA THR A 359 44.02 -1.61 -54.83
C THR A 359 43.34 -0.39 -55.43
N ILE A 360 44.05 0.74 -55.39
CA ILE A 360 43.57 2.01 -55.96
C ILE A 360 43.61 1.89 -57.48
N SER A 361 42.44 1.77 -58.10
CA SER A 361 42.31 1.88 -59.56
C SER A 361 42.11 3.35 -59.94
N PHE A 362 43.18 3.98 -60.44
CA PHE A 362 43.08 5.32 -61.03
C PHE A 362 42.68 5.19 -62.51
N ASN A 363 41.72 6.01 -62.96
CA ASN A 363 41.38 6.09 -64.38
C ASN A 363 42.18 7.22 -65.02
N PRO A 364 43.21 6.94 -65.83
CA PRO A 364 44.04 7.97 -66.47
C PRO A 364 43.29 8.89 -67.43
N ASN A 365 42.08 8.52 -67.87
CA ASN A 365 41.30 9.27 -68.86
C ASN A 365 40.11 10.02 -68.24
N PHE A 366 40.08 10.21 -66.93
CA PHE A 366 39.04 11.03 -66.29
C PHE A 366 39.25 12.52 -66.60
N ASN A 367 38.47 13.06 -67.54
CA ASN A 367 38.47 14.48 -67.88
C ASN A 367 37.18 15.16 -67.38
N PRO A 368 37.22 15.93 -66.28
CA PRO A 368 36.05 16.58 -65.69
C PRO A 368 35.54 17.81 -66.46
N PHE A 369 36.13 18.14 -67.62
CA PHE A 369 35.78 19.32 -68.42
C PHE A 369 35.30 19.01 -69.84
N ALA A 370 35.00 17.74 -70.17
CA ALA A 370 34.33 17.42 -71.43
C ALA A 370 32.86 17.90 -71.37
N ASN A 371 32.52 18.91 -72.18
CA ASN A 371 31.20 19.51 -72.21
C ASN A 371 30.10 18.50 -72.56
N LYS A 372 29.03 18.55 -71.77
CA LYS A 372 27.78 17.79 -71.90
C LYS A 372 27.11 18.01 -73.25
N GLU A 373 26.82 16.95 -73.98
CA GLU A 373 25.61 16.87 -74.79
C GLU A 373 24.93 15.50 -74.63
N GLU A 374 23.60 15.57 -74.60
CA GLU A 374 22.58 14.50 -74.58
C GLU A 374 22.24 13.84 -73.24
N LYS A 375 21.10 14.26 -72.68
CA LYS A 375 20.34 13.55 -71.63
C LYS A 375 19.77 12.24 -72.21
N PRO A 376 19.63 11.20 -71.37
CA PRO A 376 18.29 10.65 -71.20
C PRO A 376 17.89 10.35 -69.74
N LYS A 377 16.56 10.34 -69.59
CA LYS A 377 15.64 9.90 -68.53
C LYS A 377 16.23 9.22 -67.28
N GLN A 378 15.84 9.75 -66.12
CA GLN A 378 15.87 9.04 -64.83
C GLN A 378 14.89 7.86 -64.89
N GLU A 379 15.44 6.64 -64.84
CA GLU A 379 14.70 5.43 -64.46
C GLU A 379 15.43 4.75 -63.30
N HIS A 380 14.65 4.28 -62.35
CA HIS A 380 15.06 3.70 -61.08
C HIS A 380 15.89 2.41 -61.28
N PRO A 381 17.05 2.26 -60.62
CA PRO A 381 17.92 1.12 -60.87
C PRO A 381 17.67 -0.02 -59.88
N PHE A 382 16.81 -0.99 -60.22
CA PHE A 382 16.96 -2.39 -59.77
C PHE A 382 16.33 -3.37 -60.76
N LEU A 383 16.92 -3.46 -61.95
CA LEU A 383 16.89 -4.65 -62.80
C LEU A 383 18.29 -4.79 -63.41
N ARG A 384 19.07 -5.75 -62.90
CA ARG A 384 20.32 -6.20 -63.49
C ARG A 384 20.04 -7.55 -64.13
N ASP A 385 19.94 -7.55 -65.45
CA ASP A 385 20.04 -8.75 -66.27
C ASP A 385 21.38 -8.76 -67.01
N SER A 386 21.76 -9.97 -67.41
CA SER A 386 22.84 -10.38 -68.29
C SER A 386 24.22 -10.58 -67.67
N GLY A 387 24.48 -11.85 -67.39
CA GLY A 387 24.99 -12.68 -68.49
C GLY A 387 26.48 -12.96 -68.44
N GLY A 388 26.81 -14.18 -68.01
CA GLY A 388 27.96 -14.90 -68.54
C GLY A 388 28.89 -15.48 -67.50
N TYR A 389 28.51 -16.58 -66.83
CA TYR A 389 29.48 -17.61 -66.42
C TYR A 389 28.85 -19.00 -66.49
N LYS A 390 29.69 -19.94 -66.92
CA LYS A 390 29.40 -21.34 -67.25
C LYS A 390 29.03 -22.18 -66.02
N LYS A 391 28.00 -23.00 -66.19
CA LYS A 391 27.70 -24.34 -65.64
C LYS A 391 28.43 -24.80 -64.37
N ASP A 392 27.65 -24.97 -63.30
CA ASP A 392 27.61 -26.17 -62.45
C ASP A 392 26.12 -26.54 -62.19
N PRO A 393 25.77 -27.83 -62.00
CA PRO A 393 24.38 -28.30 -62.03
C PRO A 393 23.62 -28.05 -60.72
N ILE A 394 22.37 -27.59 -60.86
CA ILE A 394 21.40 -27.37 -59.78
C ILE A 394 20.85 -28.74 -59.31
N PRO A 395 20.73 -29.01 -58.00
CA PRO A 395 19.99 -30.18 -57.51
C PRO A 395 18.48 -30.05 -57.79
N GLN A 396 17.93 -30.99 -58.57
CA GLN A 396 16.50 -31.15 -58.89
C GLN A 396 15.70 -31.70 -57.70
N ASN A 397 15.35 -30.88 -56.71
CA ASN A 397 14.41 -31.31 -55.66
C ASN A 397 13.68 -30.14 -54.99
N TRP A 398 12.91 -29.38 -55.78
CA TRP A 398 11.93 -28.40 -55.26
C TRP A 398 10.48 -28.88 -55.36
N ASP A 399 10.22 -29.97 -56.09
CA ASP A 399 8.87 -30.52 -56.30
C ASP A 399 8.35 -31.37 -55.12
N THR A 400 9.19 -31.70 -54.14
CA THR A 400 8.81 -32.50 -52.96
C THR A 400 8.20 -31.70 -51.80
N LEU A 401 8.11 -30.37 -51.90
CA LEU A 401 7.52 -29.52 -50.85
C LEU A 401 6.02 -29.23 -51.04
N TYR A 402 5.43 -29.54 -52.20
CA TYR A 402 4.02 -29.28 -52.50
C TYR A 402 3.12 -30.52 -52.57
N GLU A 403 3.65 -31.73 -52.38
CA GLU A 403 2.89 -33.00 -52.45
C GLU A 403 2.34 -33.54 -51.10
N ILE A 404 2.65 -32.91 -49.95
CA ILE A 404 2.19 -33.42 -48.63
C ILE A 404 0.77 -32.96 -48.25
N SER A 405 0.14 -32.04 -48.98
CA SER A 405 -1.16 -31.45 -48.59
C SER A 405 -2.38 -31.91 -49.40
N LYS A 406 -2.30 -33.00 -50.17
CA LYS A 406 -3.49 -33.57 -50.86
C LYS A 406 -3.59 -35.07 -50.69
N LYS A 407 -4.45 -35.50 -49.76
CA LYS A 407 -5.18 -36.76 -49.89
C LYS A 407 -6.64 -36.55 -49.51
N GLU A 408 -7.49 -36.73 -50.51
CA GLU A 408 -8.93 -36.89 -50.41
C GLU A 408 -9.28 -38.21 -49.71
N THR A 409 -10.43 -38.24 -49.03
CA THR A 409 -11.31 -39.40 -49.07
C THR A 409 -12.76 -38.93 -49.16
N LEU A 410 -13.36 -39.19 -50.32
CA LEU A 410 -14.80 -39.24 -50.56
C LEU A 410 -15.39 -40.51 -49.94
N PHE A 411 -16.57 -40.40 -49.31
CA PHE A 411 -17.60 -41.43 -49.36
C PHE A 411 -18.99 -40.77 -49.47
N GLN A 412 -19.85 -41.42 -50.25
CA GLN A 412 -21.03 -40.87 -50.92
C GLN A 412 -22.33 -41.41 -50.30
N HIS A 413 -23.28 -40.49 -50.07
CA HIS A 413 -24.76 -40.59 -50.05
C HIS A 413 -25.50 -41.65 -49.21
N GLU A 414 -26.50 -41.18 -48.45
CA GLU A 414 -27.92 -41.50 -48.72
C GLU A 414 -28.88 -40.50 -48.05
N ILE A 415 -30.07 -40.34 -48.66
CA ILE A 415 -31.11 -39.33 -48.41
C ILE A 415 -32.30 -40.01 -47.70
N HIS A 416 -32.85 -39.46 -46.62
CA HIS A 416 -34.31 -39.22 -46.46
C HIS A 416 -34.75 -38.61 -45.10
N GLU A 417 -35.68 -37.65 -45.26
CA GLU A 417 -36.89 -37.32 -44.47
C GLU A 417 -36.84 -36.60 -43.10
N GLU A 418 -37.54 -35.47 -43.08
CA GLU A 418 -37.96 -34.67 -41.93
C GLU A 418 -39.04 -35.37 -41.09
N LYS A 419 -38.93 -35.27 -39.75
CA LYS A 419 -40.06 -35.09 -38.81
C LYS A 419 -39.60 -34.78 -37.38
N THR A 420 -39.82 -33.52 -36.99
CA THR A 420 -40.39 -33.02 -35.71
C THR A 420 -40.24 -33.77 -34.36
N ILE A 421 -39.76 -32.97 -33.37
CA ILE A 421 -40.17 -32.82 -31.95
C ILE A 421 -39.71 -33.89 -30.93
N ALA A 422 -38.96 -33.45 -29.92
CA ALA A 422 -39.24 -33.57 -28.46
C ALA A 422 -37.94 -33.61 -27.64
N VAL A 423 -37.96 -32.94 -26.49
CA VAL A 423 -36.92 -32.98 -25.45
C VAL A 423 -37.00 -34.36 -24.78
N ASP A 424 -35.86 -35.07 -24.67
CA ASP A 424 -35.76 -36.23 -23.78
C ASP A 424 -34.48 -36.18 -22.94
N GLU A 425 -34.70 -36.24 -21.63
CA GLU A 425 -33.70 -36.28 -20.57
C GLU A 425 -33.17 -37.71 -20.43
N GLN A 426 -32.25 -38.14 -21.31
CA GLN A 426 -31.41 -39.32 -21.09
C GLN A 426 -30.43 -39.48 -22.26
N ASP A 427 -29.29 -38.80 -22.18
CA ASP A 427 -28.08 -39.31 -22.86
C ASP A 427 -26.82 -38.74 -22.20
N VAL A 428 -26.31 -39.51 -21.25
CA VAL A 428 -24.91 -39.43 -20.82
C VAL A 428 -24.08 -40.03 -21.96
N SER A 429 -23.83 -39.24 -22.99
CA SER A 429 -22.94 -39.59 -24.10
C SER A 429 -21.71 -38.68 -24.09
N LYS A 430 -20.56 -39.31 -24.36
CA LYS A 430 -19.17 -38.83 -24.27
C LYS A 430 -18.98 -37.34 -24.53
N PRO A 431 -18.04 -36.66 -23.81
CA PRO A 431 -17.81 -35.24 -24.00
C PRO A 431 -17.44 -34.99 -25.46
N SER A 432 -18.32 -34.32 -26.20
CA SER A 432 -17.91 -33.68 -27.45
C SER A 432 -16.68 -32.85 -27.11
N GLU A 433 -15.57 -33.07 -27.81
CA GLU A 433 -14.35 -32.26 -27.63
C GLU A 433 -14.76 -30.78 -27.72
N ARG A 434 -14.86 -30.12 -26.56
CA ARG A 434 -15.15 -28.69 -26.51
C ARG A 434 -13.98 -28.03 -27.22
N GLN A 435 -14.23 -27.46 -28.40
CA GLN A 435 -13.22 -26.66 -29.09
C GLN A 435 -13.02 -25.39 -28.28
N LEU A 436 -12.07 -25.45 -27.35
CA LEU A 436 -11.66 -24.33 -26.53
C LEU A 436 -10.48 -23.65 -27.19
N PHE A 437 -10.58 -22.33 -27.34
CA PHE A 437 -9.51 -21.53 -27.89
C PHE A 437 -9.21 -20.34 -26.98
N GLN A 438 -7.94 -20.13 -26.68
CA GLN A 438 -7.49 -19.00 -25.88
C GLN A 438 -7.19 -17.80 -26.78
N ILE A 439 -7.89 -16.69 -26.58
CA ILE A 439 -7.71 -15.44 -27.31
C ILE A 439 -6.81 -14.50 -26.51
N HIS A 440 -5.68 -14.10 -27.11
CA HIS A 440 -4.69 -13.17 -26.55
C HIS A 440 -4.27 -13.48 -25.10
N ASN A 441 -4.19 -14.76 -24.73
CA ASN A 441 -3.89 -15.23 -23.38
C ASN A 441 -4.73 -14.56 -22.27
N ARG A 442 -5.98 -14.21 -22.60
CA ARG A 442 -6.86 -13.41 -21.73
C ARG A 442 -8.29 -13.92 -21.70
N PHE A 443 -8.81 -14.33 -22.85
CA PHE A 443 -10.17 -14.85 -22.95
C PHE A 443 -10.17 -16.30 -23.41
N ILE A 444 -11.13 -17.08 -22.96
CA ILE A 444 -11.37 -18.44 -23.43
C ILE A 444 -12.66 -18.40 -24.24
N LEU A 445 -12.56 -18.80 -25.50
CA LEU A 445 -13.67 -18.99 -26.41
C LEU A 445 -14.15 -20.43 -26.31
N SER A 446 -15.44 -20.61 -26.08
CA SER A 446 -16.10 -21.92 -26.07
C SER A 446 -17.32 -21.89 -26.98
N GLN A 447 -17.43 -22.87 -27.87
CA GLN A 447 -18.58 -23.00 -28.76
C GLN A 447 -19.79 -23.55 -28.01
N ILE A 448 -20.97 -22.96 -28.25
CA ILE A 448 -22.26 -23.43 -27.70
C ILE A 448 -23.27 -23.60 -28.83
N LYS A 449 -24.35 -24.35 -28.62
CA LYS A 449 -25.34 -24.62 -29.68
C LYS A 449 -25.99 -23.35 -30.26
N SER A 450 -26.12 -22.29 -29.46
CA SER A 450 -26.73 -21.01 -29.84
C SER A 450 -25.74 -19.96 -30.39
N GLY A 451 -24.44 -20.27 -30.45
CA GLY A 451 -23.39 -19.31 -30.84
C GLY A 451 -22.05 -19.62 -30.18
N PHE A 452 -21.45 -18.64 -29.51
CA PHE A 452 -20.24 -18.85 -28.72
C PHE A 452 -20.26 -18.08 -27.41
N MET A 453 -19.42 -18.53 -26.48
CA MET A 453 -19.23 -17.94 -25.18
C MET A 453 -17.80 -17.47 -25.03
N LEU A 454 -17.63 -16.22 -24.59
CA LEU A 454 -16.35 -15.63 -24.28
C LEU A 454 -16.23 -15.48 -22.76
N ILE A 455 -15.22 -16.14 -22.19
CA ILE A 455 -14.97 -16.17 -20.74
C ILE A 455 -13.70 -15.39 -20.44
N ASN A 456 -13.76 -14.45 -19.51
CA ASN A 456 -12.56 -13.79 -19.01
C ASN A 456 -11.82 -14.71 -18.03
N GLN A 457 -10.66 -15.21 -18.44
CA GLN A 457 -9.87 -16.20 -17.71
C GLN A 457 -9.52 -15.75 -16.28
N GLN A 458 -8.99 -14.53 -16.14
CA GLN A 458 -8.59 -14.01 -14.83
C GLN A 458 -9.81 -13.82 -13.93
N ALA A 459 -10.87 -13.18 -14.43
CA ALA A 459 -12.06 -12.91 -13.63
C ALA A 459 -12.79 -14.20 -13.22
N ALA A 460 -12.79 -15.22 -14.09
CA ALA A 460 -13.32 -16.54 -13.79
C ALA A 460 -12.53 -17.21 -12.65
N HIS A 461 -11.20 -17.21 -12.74
CA HIS A 461 -10.36 -17.81 -11.71
C HIS A 461 -10.44 -17.06 -10.37
N GLU A 462 -10.48 -15.73 -10.40
CA GLU A 462 -10.73 -14.90 -9.21
C GLU A 462 -12.05 -15.28 -8.52
N ARG A 463 -13.11 -15.52 -9.31
CA ARG A 463 -14.42 -15.93 -8.78
C ARG A 463 -14.39 -17.31 -8.13
N ILE A 464 -13.77 -18.29 -8.79
CA ILE A 464 -13.62 -19.66 -8.28
C ILE A 464 -12.87 -19.66 -6.95
N LEU A 465 -11.71 -18.99 -6.90
CA LEU A 465 -10.91 -18.91 -5.69
C LEU A 465 -11.66 -18.22 -4.56
N TYR A 466 -12.34 -17.11 -4.85
CA TYR A 466 -13.09 -16.36 -3.84
C TYR A 466 -14.18 -17.20 -3.17
N GLU A 467 -15.02 -17.90 -3.93
CA GLU A 467 -16.09 -18.73 -3.36
C GLU A 467 -15.50 -19.90 -2.55
N ARG A 468 -14.40 -20.50 -3.02
CA ARG A 468 -13.69 -21.55 -2.30
C ARG A 468 -13.11 -21.06 -0.97
N PHE A 469 -12.42 -19.92 -0.98
CA PHE A 469 -11.86 -19.31 0.24
C PHE A 469 -12.96 -18.90 1.22
N LEU A 470 -14.12 -18.46 0.72
CA LEU A 470 -15.26 -18.16 1.57
C LEU A 470 -15.78 -19.42 2.28
N LEU A 471 -15.89 -20.55 1.56
CA LEU A 471 -16.26 -21.84 2.14
C LEU A 471 -15.22 -22.33 3.16
N GLN A 472 -13.92 -22.20 2.88
CA GLN A 472 -12.85 -22.57 3.81
C GLN A 472 -12.88 -21.74 5.10
N LEU A 473 -13.14 -20.43 5.00
CA LEU A 473 -13.31 -19.55 6.16
C LEU A 473 -14.56 -19.89 7.00
N GLN A 474 -15.63 -20.37 6.37
CA GLN A 474 -16.84 -20.80 7.08
C GLN A 474 -16.62 -22.14 7.81
N ASN A 475 -15.93 -23.09 7.16
CA ASN A 475 -15.75 -24.45 7.67
C ASN A 475 -14.45 -24.64 8.46
N HIS A 476 -13.58 -23.62 8.54
CA HIS A 476 -12.25 -23.69 9.17
C HIS A 476 -11.39 -24.86 8.65
N SER A 477 -11.45 -25.12 7.34
CA SER A 477 -10.91 -26.33 6.70
C SER A 477 -9.81 -26.06 5.67
N GLY A 478 -9.10 -24.93 5.78
CA GLY A 478 -8.01 -24.59 4.87
C GLY A 478 -6.87 -25.61 4.94
N VAL A 479 -6.44 -26.09 3.78
CA VAL A 479 -5.35 -27.06 3.67
C VAL A 479 -4.05 -26.30 3.43
N SER A 480 -3.09 -26.49 4.33
CA SER A 480 -1.76 -25.89 4.24
C SER A 480 -0.79 -26.80 3.50
N GLN A 481 -0.10 -26.23 2.51
CA GLN A 481 1.09 -26.81 1.93
C GLN A 481 2.31 -26.28 2.70
N GLN A 482 3.02 -27.19 3.37
CA GLN A 482 4.22 -26.86 4.13
C GLN A 482 5.33 -26.42 3.19
N SER A 483 5.98 -25.32 3.54
CA SER A 483 7.15 -24.82 2.85
C SER A 483 8.36 -25.72 3.13
N LEU A 484 9.17 -25.96 2.10
CA LEU A 484 10.44 -26.66 2.28
C LEU A 484 11.42 -25.82 3.12
N PHE A 485 11.33 -24.49 3.03
CA PHE A 485 12.20 -23.55 3.74
C PHE A 485 11.35 -22.43 4.33
N PRO A 486 10.96 -22.54 5.61
CA PRO A 486 10.17 -21.51 6.27
C PRO A 486 10.83 -20.13 6.16
N GLN A 487 10.06 -19.12 5.75
CA GLN A 487 10.57 -17.76 5.58
C GLN A 487 10.18 -16.87 6.76
N SER A 488 11.16 -16.15 7.30
CA SER A 488 10.91 -15.12 8.31
C SER A 488 10.54 -13.80 7.64
N VAL A 489 9.34 -13.30 7.92
CA VAL A 489 8.83 -12.02 7.44
C VAL A 489 8.83 -11.01 8.58
N THR A 490 9.59 -9.93 8.43
CA THR A 490 9.58 -8.80 9.38
C THR A 490 8.59 -7.75 8.92
N LEU A 491 7.56 -7.51 9.75
CA LEU A 491 6.51 -6.52 9.52
C LEU A 491 6.78 -5.25 10.33
N ASN A 492 6.18 -4.13 9.94
CA ASN A 492 6.12 -2.96 10.82
C ASN A 492 5.18 -3.26 12.01
N GLY A 493 5.29 -2.49 13.10
CA GLY A 493 4.51 -2.76 14.31
C GLY A 493 2.99 -2.69 14.11
N ALA A 494 2.52 -1.81 13.22
CA ALA A 494 1.10 -1.68 12.89
C ALA A 494 0.54 -2.89 12.13
N ASP A 495 1.32 -3.44 11.20
CA ASP A 495 0.97 -4.59 10.37
C ASP A 495 1.11 -5.90 11.13
N PHE A 496 2.03 -5.96 12.08
CA PHE A 496 2.15 -7.09 12.99
C PHE A 496 0.90 -7.22 13.88
N GLU A 497 0.42 -6.13 14.48
CA GLU A 497 -0.82 -6.15 15.26
C GLU A 497 -2.04 -6.49 14.40
N LEU A 498 -2.10 -5.97 13.16
CA LEU A 498 -3.15 -6.34 12.20
C LEU A 498 -3.10 -7.83 11.85
N LEU A 499 -1.92 -8.37 11.58
CA LEU A 499 -1.75 -9.79 11.29
C LEU A 499 -2.21 -10.65 12.47
N LYS A 500 -1.86 -10.25 13.70
CA LYS A 500 -2.25 -10.94 14.92
C LYS A 500 -3.77 -11.00 15.11
N GLU A 501 -4.47 -9.93 14.74
CA GLU A 501 -5.94 -9.91 14.75
C GLU A 501 -6.54 -10.91 13.75
N LEU A 502 -5.98 -10.95 12.54
CA LEU A 502 -6.49 -11.75 11.43
C LEU A 502 -5.97 -13.19 11.44
N LEU A 503 -5.05 -13.51 12.34
CA LEU A 503 -4.35 -14.78 12.41
C LEU A 503 -5.29 -16.00 12.46
N PRO A 504 -6.41 -15.99 13.21
CA PRO A 504 -7.36 -17.10 13.20
C PRO A 504 -7.99 -17.35 11.83
N ASP A 505 -8.40 -16.27 11.14
CA ASP A 505 -9.02 -16.35 9.82
C ASP A 505 -7.97 -16.71 8.74
N ILE A 506 -6.75 -16.19 8.85
CA ILE A 506 -5.62 -16.50 7.96
C ILE A 506 -5.22 -17.99 8.09
N ARG A 507 -5.20 -18.54 9.31
CA ARG A 507 -5.00 -19.98 9.51
C ARG A 507 -6.13 -20.81 8.91
N ALA A 508 -7.38 -20.34 9.03
CA ALA A 508 -8.53 -21.02 8.44
C ALA A 508 -8.49 -21.08 6.89
N LEU A 509 -7.75 -20.16 6.26
CA LEU A 509 -7.48 -20.17 4.81
C LEU A 509 -6.37 -21.14 4.41
N GLY A 510 -5.65 -21.74 5.37
CA GLY A 510 -4.56 -22.69 5.09
C GLY A 510 -3.16 -22.11 5.21
N PHE A 511 -2.98 -20.91 5.76
CA PHE A 511 -1.63 -20.44 6.13
C PHE A 511 -1.19 -21.05 7.44
N ASP A 512 0.07 -21.45 7.51
CA ASP A 512 0.72 -21.84 8.76
C ASP A 512 1.75 -20.79 9.14
N ILE A 513 1.43 -20.01 10.17
CA ILE A 513 2.22 -18.85 10.60
C ILE A 513 2.46 -18.94 12.10
N ARG A 514 3.74 -18.79 12.47
CA ARG A 514 4.21 -18.76 13.85
C ARG A 514 4.80 -17.40 14.19
N GLU A 515 4.45 -16.88 15.37
CA GLU A 515 5.05 -15.65 15.90
C GLU A 515 6.51 -15.89 16.31
N PHE A 516 7.42 -15.00 15.90
CA PHE A 516 8.85 -15.09 16.21
C PHE A 516 9.45 -13.72 16.53
N GLY A 517 9.73 -13.46 17.81
CA GLY A 517 10.29 -12.17 18.25
C GLY A 517 9.25 -11.06 18.35
N LYS A 518 9.67 -9.78 18.29
CA LYS A 518 8.77 -8.63 18.50
C LYS A 518 7.85 -8.35 17.30
N ASN A 519 8.41 -8.20 16.10
CA ASN A 519 7.68 -7.82 14.88
C ASN A 519 7.97 -8.78 13.71
N THR A 520 8.26 -10.05 14.00
CA THR A 520 8.62 -11.02 12.97
C THR A 520 7.74 -12.26 13.09
N VAL A 521 7.36 -12.80 11.95
CA VAL A 521 6.60 -14.05 11.85
C VAL A 521 7.35 -15.00 10.94
N VAL A 522 7.21 -16.29 11.20
CA VAL A 522 7.73 -17.34 10.33
C VAL A 522 6.54 -17.96 9.62
N VAL A 523 6.58 -17.92 8.28
CA VAL A 523 5.62 -18.62 7.43
C VAL A 523 6.16 -20.03 7.22
N GLU A 524 5.48 -21.01 7.79
CA GLU A 524 5.83 -22.44 7.69
C GLU A 524 5.03 -23.11 6.56
N GLY A 525 3.90 -22.54 6.14
CA GLY A 525 3.11 -23.03 5.01
C GLY A 525 2.10 -22.02 4.46
N ILE A 526 1.70 -22.23 3.22
CA ILE A 526 0.71 -21.42 2.48
C ILE A 526 -0.44 -22.30 2.00
N PRO A 527 -1.61 -21.72 1.66
CA PRO A 527 -2.72 -22.48 1.09
C PRO A 527 -2.29 -23.24 -0.16
N ALA A 528 -2.65 -24.53 -0.26
CA ALA A 528 -2.22 -25.42 -1.34
C ALA A 528 -2.65 -24.96 -2.75
N GLU A 529 -3.64 -24.08 -2.84
CA GLU A 529 -4.09 -23.49 -4.11
C GLU A 529 -3.11 -22.43 -4.67
N LEU A 530 -2.10 -21.98 -3.90
CA LEU A 530 -1.31 -20.78 -4.20
C LEU A 530 0.18 -21.06 -4.50
N ASN A 531 0.47 -22.17 -5.17
CA ASN A 531 1.83 -22.71 -5.33
C ASN A 531 2.81 -21.88 -6.17
N ASN A 532 2.34 -20.86 -6.90
CA ASN A 532 3.15 -20.11 -7.86
C ASN A 532 3.54 -18.69 -7.39
N VAL A 533 3.29 -18.34 -6.12
CA VAL A 533 3.57 -16.99 -5.58
C VAL A 533 4.49 -17.10 -4.36
N GLY A 534 5.49 -16.21 -4.27
CA GLY A 534 6.38 -16.16 -3.11
C GLY A 534 5.63 -15.86 -1.80
N GLU A 535 5.94 -16.60 -0.74
CA GLU A 535 5.25 -16.55 0.56
C GLU A 535 5.19 -15.15 1.16
N LEU A 536 6.31 -14.42 1.11
CA LEU A 536 6.44 -13.06 1.62
C LEU A 536 5.50 -12.11 0.85
N GLU A 537 5.54 -12.15 -0.49
CA GLU A 537 4.70 -11.30 -1.32
C GLU A 537 3.22 -11.58 -1.09
N LEU A 538 2.87 -12.85 -0.90
CA LEU A 538 1.50 -13.27 -0.70
C LEU A 538 0.94 -12.71 0.61
N LEU A 539 1.71 -12.78 1.69
CA LEU A 539 1.33 -12.20 2.99
C LEU A 539 1.24 -10.67 2.94
N GLU A 540 2.22 -9.99 2.34
CA GLU A 540 2.21 -8.53 2.19
C GLU A 540 1.01 -8.05 1.35
N HIS A 541 0.74 -8.70 0.21
CA HIS A 541 -0.41 -8.35 -0.63
C HIS A 541 -1.75 -8.66 0.04
N LEU A 542 -1.84 -9.71 0.87
CA LEU A 542 -3.04 -10.03 1.63
C LEU A 542 -3.35 -8.90 2.63
N LEU A 543 -2.37 -8.50 3.42
CA LEU A 543 -2.52 -7.42 4.40
C LEU A 543 -2.86 -6.09 3.71
N GLU A 544 -2.24 -5.79 2.57
CA GLU A 544 -2.52 -4.56 1.83
C GLU A 544 -3.91 -4.57 1.18
N GLY A 545 -4.28 -5.66 0.52
CA GLY A 545 -5.61 -5.84 -0.04
C GLY A 545 -6.69 -5.67 1.02
N PHE A 546 -6.46 -6.24 2.20
CA PHE A 546 -7.35 -6.11 3.34
C PHE A 546 -7.51 -4.65 3.79
N LYS A 547 -6.41 -3.90 3.94
CA LYS A 547 -6.43 -2.48 4.30
C LYS A 547 -7.17 -1.62 3.27
N ASN A 548 -6.90 -1.82 1.98
CA ASN A 548 -7.48 -1.03 0.90
C ASN A 548 -8.99 -1.25 0.79
N ASN A 549 -9.43 -2.50 0.87
CA ASN A 549 -10.85 -2.85 0.83
C ASN A 549 -11.60 -2.37 2.09
N LEU A 550 -10.97 -2.33 3.26
CA LEU A 550 -11.55 -1.72 4.46
C LEU A 550 -11.83 -0.23 4.26
N ALA A 551 -10.92 0.48 3.60
CA ALA A 551 -11.07 1.91 3.34
C ALA A 551 -12.16 2.22 2.30
N ILE A 552 -12.30 1.38 1.27
CA ILE A 552 -13.13 1.66 0.10
C ILE A 552 -14.52 0.99 0.17
N LEU A 553 -14.60 -0.29 0.57
CA LEU A 553 -15.77 -1.13 0.32
C LEU A 553 -16.58 -1.50 1.57
N LYS A 554 -16.09 -1.18 2.79
CA LYS A 554 -16.75 -1.50 4.08
C LYS A 554 -17.26 -2.95 4.16
N LEU A 555 -16.50 -3.90 3.60
CA LEU A 555 -16.87 -5.31 3.55
C LEU A 555 -16.70 -5.98 4.92
N ASP A 556 -17.39 -7.11 5.10
CA ASP A 556 -17.16 -7.99 6.24
C ASP A 556 -15.72 -8.55 6.21
N LYS A 557 -15.14 -8.83 7.38
CA LYS A 557 -13.71 -9.19 7.51
C LYS A 557 -13.35 -10.42 6.67
N ARG A 558 -14.19 -11.45 6.73
CA ARG A 558 -14.00 -12.72 6.01
C ARG A 558 -14.11 -12.54 4.50
N ASP A 559 -15.12 -11.79 4.06
CA ASP A 559 -15.32 -11.46 2.65
C ASP A 559 -14.12 -10.71 2.07
N ASN A 560 -13.61 -9.74 2.83
CA ASN A 560 -12.44 -8.96 2.45
C ASN A 560 -11.17 -9.82 2.34
N LEU A 561 -10.92 -10.69 3.32
CA LEU A 561 -9.79 -11.63 3.28
C LEU A 561 -9.86 -12.55 2.06
N ALA A 562 -11.02 -13.18 1.82
CA ALA A 562 -11.22 -14.06 0.68
C ALA A 562 -10.99 -13.34 -0.65
N ARG A 563 -11.50 -12.11 -0.81
CA ARG A 563 -11.30 -11.29 -2.02
C ARG A 563 -9.84 -10.94 -2.25
N SER A 564 -9.16 -10.52 -1.18
CA SER A 564 -7.75 -10.12 -1.25
C SER A 564 -6.89 -11.31 -1.66
N LEU A 565 -7.11 -12.48 -1.04
CA LEU A 565 -6.39 -13.70 -1.37
C LEU A 565 -6.70 -14.19 -2.79
N ALA A 566 -7.97 -14.20 -3.20
CA ALA A 566 -8.39 -14.62 -4.53
C ALA A 566 -7.77 -13.76 -5.65
N ARG A 567 -7.74 -12.44 -5.48
CA ARG A 567 -7.12 -11.53 -6.47
C ARG A 567 -5.60 -11.74 -6.57
N ASN A 568 -4.96 -12.00 -5.45
CA ASN A 568 -3.51 -12.24 -5.41
C ASN A 568 -3.15 -13.59 -6.02
N GLY A 569 -3.93 -14.62 -5.71
CA GLY A 569 -3.77 -16.00 -6.19
C GLY A 569 -4.27 -16.27 -7.60
N ALA A 570 -5.01 -15.33 -8.21
CA ALA A 570 -5.60 -15.60 -9.51
C ALA A 570 -4.59 -15.55 -10.67
N ILE A 571 -4.92 -16.34 -11.71
CA ILE A 571 -4.15 -16.37 -12.95
C ILE A 571 -4.08 -14.96 -13.54
N LYS A 572 -2.86 -14.46 -13.75
CA LYS A 572 -2.63 -13.13 -14.32
C LYS A 572 -2.99 -13.11 -15.81
N THR A 573 -3.37 -11.93 -16.30
CA THR A 573 -3.56 -11.70 -17.73
C THR A 573 -2.25 -11.97 -18.47
N GLY A 574 -2.29 -12.71 -19.58
CA GLY A 574 -1.11 -13.06 -20.36
C GLY A 574 -0.64 -14.51 -20.17
N THR A 575 -1.15 -15.23 -19.17
CA THR A 575 -0.80 -16.64 -18.93
C THR A 575 -1.45 -17.56 -19.95
N ARG A 576 -0.64 -18.35 -20.65
CA ARG A 576 -1.11 -19.39 -21.59
C ARG A 576 -1.61 -20.61 -20.81
N LEU A 577 -2.78 -21.12 -21.17
CA LEU A 577 -3.37 -22.33 -20.56
C LEU A 577 -3.38 -23.48 -21.56
N SER A 578 -3.19 -24.70 -21.05
CA SER A 578 -3.44 -25.95 -21.76
C SER A 578 -4.94 -26.20 -21.94
N LEU A 579 -5.30 -27.09 -22.86
CA LEU A 579 -6.70 -27.49 -23.08
C LEU A 579 -7.34 -28.11 -21.82
N GLU A 580 -6.56 -28.87 -21.04
CA GLU A 580 -7.03 -29.47 -19.78
C GLU A 580 -7.30 -28.39 -18.73
N GLU A 581 -6.38 -27.44 -18.53
CA GLU A 581 -6.57 -26.32 -17.60
C GLU A 581 -7.76 -25.43 -17.99
N MET A 582 -7.95 -25.18 -19.29
CA MET A 582 -9.12 -24.42 -19.77
C MET A 582 -10.43 -25.16 -19.48
N ASN A 583 -10.49 -26.46 -19.73
CA ASN A 583 -11.69 -27.25 -19.40
C ASN A 583 -11.97 -27.25 -17.89
N GLN A 584 -10.94 -27.49 -17.07
CA GLN A 584 -11.07 -27.48 -15.61
C GLN A 584 -11.54 -26.13 -15.08
N LEU A 585 -10.99 -25.02 -15.61
CA LEU A 585 -11.39 -23.68 -15.21
C LEU A 585 -12.86 -23.41 -15.55
N ILE A 586 -13.32 -23.83 -16.72
CA ILE A 586 -14.72 -23.69 -17.13
C ILE A 586 -15.64 -24.52 -16.23
N ASP A 587 -15.29 -25.78 -15.98
CA ASP A 587 -16.11 -26.67 -15.15
C ASP A 587 -16.19 -26.17 -13.70
N GLN A 588 -15.08 -25.69 -13.15
CA GLN A 588 -15.05 -25.06 -11.83
C GLN A 588 -15.84 -23.75 -11.78
N LEU A 589 -15.78 -22.94 -12.84
CA LEU A 589 -16.56 -21.70 -12.91
C LEU A 589 -18.06 -21.98 -12.86
N PHE A 590 -18.54 -22.95 -13.63
CA PHE A 590 -19.96 -23.30 -13.64
C PHE A 590 -20.44 -24.02 -12.37
N ALA A 591 -19.52 -24.58 -11.59
CA ALA A 591 -19.82 -25.12 -10.27
C ALA A 591 -19.99 -24.04 -9.19
N CYS A 592 -19.58 -22.79 -9.46
CA CYS A 592 -19.79 -21.66 -8.56
C CYS A 592 -21.27 -21.26 -8.45
N GLU A 593 -21.66 -20.67 -7.33
CA GLU A 593 -23.03 -20.17 -7.12
C GLU A 593 -23.38 -19.01 -8.07
N SER A 594 -22.40 -18.18 -8.42
CA SER A 594 -22.61 -16.98 -9.24
C SER A 594 -21.56 -16.84 -10.35
N PRO A 595 -21.62 -17.69 -11.40
CA PRO A 595 -20.60 -17.78 -12.45
C PRO A 595 -20.52 -16.55 -13.36
N ASN A 596 -21.63 -15.81 -13.50
CA ASN A 596 -21.74 -14.73 -14.50
C ASN A 596 -21.14 -13.39 -14.06
N GLN A 597 -20.89 -13.19 -12.77
CA GLN A 597 -20.51 -11.90 -12.21
C GLN A 597 -19.14 -11.94 -11.51
N ALA A 598 -18.27 -11.01 -11.86
CA ALA A 598 -16.95 -10.86 -11.28
C ALA A 598 -17.02 -10.14 -9.93
N LEU A 599 -15.92 -10.17 -9.16
CA LEU A 599 -15.84 -9.54 -7.84
C LEU A 599 -16.07 -8.02 -7.87
N ASN A 600 -15.89 -7.37 -9.02
CA ASN A 600 -16.13 -5.95 -9.26
C ASN A 600 -17.49 -5.64 -9.92
N GLY A 601 -18.35 -6.66 -10.08
CA GLY A 601 -19.68 -6.54 -10.67
C GLY A 601 -19.74 -6.63 -12.20
N LYS A 602 -18.60 -6.68 -12.91
CA LYS A 602 -18.55 -6.85 -14.37
C LYS A 602 -18.89 -8.29 -14.79
N PRO A 603 -19.36 -8.52 -16.03
CA PRO A 603 -19.62 -9.88 -16.50
C PRO A 603 -18.32 -10.68 -16.66
N VAL A 604 -18.31 -11.91 -16.14
CA VAL A 604 -17.23 -12.90 -16.37
C VAL A 604 -17.42 -13.60 -17.72
N ILE A 605 -18.68 -13.87 -18.05
CA ILE A 605 -19.12 -14.59 -19.24
C ILE A 605 -19.91 -13.63 -20.12
N SER A 606 -19.58 -13.59 -21.40
CA SER A 606 -20.36 -12.91 -22.44
C SER A 606 -20.73 -13.91 -23.52
N THR A 607 -22.04 -14.10 -23.76
CA THR A 607 -22.55 -14.97 -24.82
C THR A 607 -22.90 -14.15 -26.05
N PHE A 608 -22.55 -14.65 -27.22
CA PHE A 608 -22.90 -14.06 -28.51
C PHE A 608 -23.74 -15.08 -29.28
N THR A 609 -24.95 -14.67 -29.67
CA THR A 609 -25.85 -15.55 -30.43
C THR A 609 -25.51 -15.52 -31.92
N MET A 610 -25.85 -16.58 -32.65
CA MET A 610 -25.65 -16.61 -34.10
C MET A 610 -26.39 -15.48 -34.83
N ASN A 611 -27.58 -15.10 -34.37
CA ASN A 611 -28.37 -14.02 -34.97
C ASN A 611 -27.66 -12.66 -34.82
N GLU A 612 -27.12 -12.35 -33.64
CA GLU A 612 -26.36 -11.11 -33.40
C GLU A 612 -25.07 -11.04 -34.23
N LEU A 613 -24.45 -12.19 -34.51
CA LEU A 613 -23.28 -12.25 -35.38
C LEU A 613 -23.68 -11.95 -36.82
N ILE A 614 -24.74 -12.59 -37.33
CA ILE A 614 -25.25 -12.37 -38.69
C ILE A 614 -25.62 -10.89 -38.89
N GLU A 615 -26.35 -10.28 -37.97
CA GLU A 615 -26.71 -8.85 -38.04
C GLU A 615 -25.50 -7.90 -38.11
N ARG A 616 -24.36 -8.28 -37.51
CA ARG A 616 -23.13 -7.47 -37.56
C ARG A 616 -22.40 -7.55 -38.89
N PHE A 617 -22.66 -8.57 -39.70
CA PHE A 617 -22.10 -8.71 -41.05
C PHE A 617 -23.07 -8.23 -42.15
N GLU A 618 -24.35 -8.04 -41.83
CA GLU A 618 -25.37 -7.51 -42.73
C GLU A 618 -25.55 -5.97 -42.64
N LYS A 619 -24.78 -5.30 -41.77
CA LYS A 619 -24.56 -3.84 -41.79
C LYS A 619 -23.26 -3.51 -42.51
#